data_AF-A0A2N8L3C9-F1
#
_entry.id   AF-A0A2N8L3C9-F1
#
_cell.length_a   1.000
_cell.length_b   1.000
_cell.length_c   1.000
_cell.angle_alpha   90.00
_cell.angle_beta   90.00
_cell.angle_gamma   90.00
#
_symmetry.space_group_name_H-M   'P 1'
#
loop_
_entity.id
_entity.type
_entity.pdbx_description
1 polymer ?
#
loop_
_entity_poly.entity_id
_entity_poly.type
_entity_poly.pdbx_seq_one_letter_code
_entity_poly.pdbx_strand_id
1 'polypeptide(L)'
;MTLAITAEHLAQIAGRKTALMPALAEWMNLLCPQYQIDTAQEYAHFLAQACHETDHFKTLREYASGSAYEGRADLGNTQAGDGVRFRGRGIFQTTGRANYLQLGIKKGSRDLFINKPELLEEPEMAVWSACEYWLTRNLNDAANHPDSDRLKKKYKGAVLDLSPVEFISYTVNGGNRGLEERKAFYAKALAILSEAEAGSREMPAMPPMAGLAAAGKSNKAKSSKAKAEKAEKAEKAEKASKPKKTDAKAAAKAAPKPDSNKAKKPKAAVRTVKAKAKAKN
;
A
#
# COMPACT_ATOMS: atom_id res chain seq x y z
N MET A 1 -10.48 -14.06 16.00
CA MET A 1 -10.81 -12.63 15.86
C MET A 1 -9.58 -11.93 15.34
N THR A 2 -9.71 -11.08 14.33
CA THR A 2 -8.62 -10.22 13.82
C THR A 2 -8.46 -9.02 14.74
N LEU A 3 -7.21 -8.64 15.03
CA LEU A 3 -6.93 -7.44 15.82
C LEU A 3 -7.49 -6.20 15.11
N ALA A 4 -8.28 -5.40 15.81
CA ALA A 4 -8.85 -4.17 15.29
C ALA A 4 -8.01 -2.95 15.70
N ILE A 5 -7.50 -2.22 14.70
CA ILE A 5 -6.81 -0.95 14.87
C ILE A 5 -7.83 0.18 15.01
N THR A 6 -7.62 1.06 16.00
CA THR A 6 -8.48 2.23 16.23
C THR A 6 -7.70 3.51 16.00
N ALA A 7 -8.42 4.62 15.76
CA ALA A 7 -7.78 5.94 15.71
C ALA A 7 -7.05 6.29 17.03
N GLU A 8 -7.52 5.77 18.15
CA GLU A 8 -6.88 5.97 19.46
C GLU A 8 -5.56 5.20 19.56
N HIS A 9 -5.47 3.97 19.04
CA HIS A 9 -4.19 3.25 18.93
C HIS A 9 -3.18 4.07 18.12
N LEU A 10 -3.58 4.60 16.96
CA LEU A 10 -2.72 5.44 16.14
C LEU A 10 -2.29 6.71 16.88
N ALA A 11 -3.20 7.35 17.61
CA ALA A 11 -2.92 8.56 18.38
C ALA A 11 -1.92 8.32 19.52
N GLN A 12 -2.04 7.20 20.22
CA GLN A 12 -1.13 6.82 21.31
C GLN A 12 0.28 6.51 20.78
N ILE A 13 0.39 5.78 19.67
CA ILE A 13 1.68 5.51 19.00
C ILE A 13 2.34 6.83 18.57
N ALA A 14 1.56 7.70 17.92
CA ALA A 14 1.99 8.99 17.40
C ALA A 14 2.24 10.06 18.48
N GLY A 15 1.69 9.89 19.68
CA GLY A 15 1.71 10.92 20.73
C GLY A 15 0.86 12.16 20.41
N ARG A 16 -0.03 12.09 19.41
CA ARG A 16 -0.93 13.19 19.01
C ARG A 16 -2.12 12.66 18.22
N LYS A 17 -3.23 13.40 18.21
CA LYS A 17 -4.38 13.13 17.33
C LYS A 17 -4.23 13.88 16.00
N THR A 18 -4.65 13.27 14.90
CA THR A 18 -4.73 13.91 13.57
C THR A 18 -6.03 13.54 12.87
N ALA A 19 -6.41 14.33 11.86
CA ALA A 19 -7.65 14.13 11.12
C ALA A 19 -7.65 12.87 10.23
N LEU A 20 -6.47 12.33 9.86
CA LEU A 20 -6.36 11.16 8.99
C LEU A 20 -6.59 9.84 9.72
N MET A 21 -6.36 9.80 11.04
CA MET A 21 -6.34 8.56 11.82
C MET A 21 -7.63 7.73 11.72
N PRO A 22 -8.86 8.31 11.79
CA PRO A 22 -10.08 7.53 11.66
C PRO A 22 -10.17 6.77 10.33
N ALA A 23 -9.94 7.46 9.21
CA ALA A 23 -10.00 6.85 7.89
C ALA A 23 -8.84 5.86 7.67
N LEU A 24 -7.65 6.16 8.16
CA LEU A 24 -6.52 5.22 8.09
C LEU A 24 -6.82 3.94 8.87
N ALA A 25 -7.35 4.04 10.08
CA ALA A 25 -7.69 2.87 10.90
C ALA A 25 -8.76 2.00 10.22
N GLU A 26 -9.81 2.62 9.65
CA GLU A 26 -10.82 1.91 8.85
C GLU A 26 -10.20 1.08 7.73
N TRP A 27 -9.38 1.70 6.88
CA TRP A 27 -8.77 1.01 5.75
C TRP A 27 -7.68 0.02 6.15
N MET A 28 -6.94 0.26 7.24
CA MET A 28 -6.02 -0.73 7.80
C MET A 28 -6.75 -2.00 8.21
N ASN A 29 -7.87 -1.88 8.93
CA ASN A 29 -8.67 -3.04 9.34
C ASN A 29 -9.23 -3.84 8.16
N LEU A 30 -9.56 -3.17 7.05
CA LEU A 30 -10.08 -3.83 5.85
C LEU A 30 -8.97 -4.48 5.00
N LEU A 31 -7.83 -3.81 4.87
CA LEU A 31 -6.80 -4.18 3.89
C LEU A 31 -5.64 -4.97 4.50
N CYS A 32 -5.07 -4.55 5.64
CA CYS A 32 -3.88 -5.19 6.22
C CYS A 32 -4.05 -6.71 6.43
N PRO A 33 -5.19 -7.24 6.90
CA PRO A 33 -5.37 -8.69 7.03
C PRO A 33 -5.32 -9.46 5.70
N GLN A 34 -5.74 -8.85 4.59
CA GLN A 34 -5.64 -9.48 3.27
C GLN A 34 -4.18 -9.67 2.82
N TYR A 35 -3.25 -8.95 3.46
CA TYR A 35 -1.81 -9.03 3.23
C TYR A 35 -1.06 -9.72 4.36
N GLN A 36 -1.77 -10.42 5.26
CA GLN A 36 -1.18 -11.10 6.43
C GLN A 36 -0.42 -10.12 7.33
N ILE A 37 -1.06 -8.99 7.62
CA ILE A 37 -0.66 -8.05 8.66
C ILE A 37 -1.87 -7.98 9.60
N ASP A 38 -1.98 -8.96 10.49
CA ASP A 38 -3.18 -9.14 11.33
C ASP A 38 -2.92 -9.51 12.79
N THR A 39 -1.67 -9.76 13.16
CA THR A 39 -1.24 -9.90 14.56
C THR A 39 -0.75 -8.58 15.16
N ALA A 40 -0.73 -8.49 16.50
CA ALA A 40 -0.18 -7.33 17.20
C ALA A 40 1.26 -7.00 16.78
N GLN A 41 2.11 -8.01 16.58
CA GLN A 41 3.51 -7.82 16.22
C GLN A 41 3.68 -7.30 14.78
N GLU A 42 2.94 -7.87 13.83
CA GLU A 42 3.00 -7.42 12.43
C GLU A 42 2.49 -5.99 12.28
N TYR A 43 1.36 -5.67 12.94
CA TYR A 43 0.86 -4.29 12.98
C TYR A 43 1.85 -3.34 13.66
N ALA A 44 2.50 -3.75 14.75
CA ALA A 44 3.49 -2.91 15.41
C ALA A 44 4.64 -2.54 14.46
N HIS A 45 5.17 -3.51 13.70
CA HIS A 45 6.19 -3.24 12.69
C HIS A 45 5.68 -2.32 11.58
N PHE A 46 4.48 -2.57 11.06
CA PHE A 46 3.89 -1.77 9.98
C PHE A 46 3.62 -0.32 10.42
N LEU A 47 2.95 -0.14 11.56
CA LEU A 47 2.55 1.16 12.10
C LEU A 47 3.75 1.99 12.56
N ALA A 48 4.83 1.36 13.04
CA ALA A 48 6.05 2.07 13.38
C ALA A 48 6.67 2.80 12.18
N GLN A 49 6.70 2.11 11.03
CA GLN A 49 7.17 2.72 9.78
C GLN A 49 6.17 3.76 9.29
N ALA A 50 4.88 3.42 9.29
CA ALA A 50 3.83 4.30 8.81
C ALA A 50 3.78 5.62 9.57
N CYS A 51 3.88 5.57 10.90
CA CYS A 51 3.90 6.74 11.78
C CYS A 51 5.04 7.68 11.41
N HIS A 52 6.26 7.16 11.24
CA HIS A 52 7.42 7.96 10.87
C HIS A 52 7.29 8.58 9.47
N GLU A 53 6.89 7.79 8.46
CA GLU A 53 6.85 8.24 7.06
C GLU A 53 5.74 9.26 6.76
N THR A 54 4.76 9.40 7.66
CA THR A 54 3.57 10.26 7.49
C THR A 54 3.56 11.48 8.41
N ASP A 55 4.69 11.81 9.05
CA ASP A 55 4.78 12.81 10.11
C ASP A 55 3.69 12.57 11.17
N HIS A 56 3.72 11.39 11.80
CA HIS A 56 2.77 10.99 12.85
C HIS A 56 1.32 10.91 12.36
N PHE A 57 1.12 10.31 11.18
CA PHE A 57 -0.18 10.20 10.50
C PHE A 57 -0.83 11.55 10.21
N LYS A 58 -0.04 12.60 9.99
CA LYS A 58 -0.53 13.95 9.71
C LYS A 58 -0.67 14.22 8.21
N THR A 59 0.11 13.56 7.38
CA THR A 59 0.09 13.77 5.92
C THR A 59 0.35 12.47 5.16
N LEU A 60 -0.30 12.35 4.01
CA LEU A 60 -0.04 11.31 3.00
C LEU A 60 0.63 11.88 1.75
N ARG A 61 1.01 13.15 1.78
CA ARG A 61 1.75 13.84 0.73
C ARG A 61 3.05 14.36 1.31
N GLU A 62 4.16 14.16 0.61
CA GLU A 62 5.42 14.78 1.02
C GLU A 62 5.32 16.31 1.06
N TYR A 63 6.11 16.93 1.93
CA TYR A 63 6.21 18.39 1.99
C TYR A 63 7.07 18.98 0.87
N ALA A 64 7.95 18.19 0.27
CA ALA A 64 8.79 18.65 -0.83
C ALA A 64 7.95 18.95 -2.09
N SER A 65 8.45 19.85 -2.93
CA SER A 65 7.76 20.22 -4.17
C SER A 65 7.82 19.14 -5.26
N GLY A 66 8.61 18.08 -5.08
CA GLY A 66 8.87 17.07 -6.11
C GLY A 66 9.77 17.54 -7.26
N SER A 67 10.12 18.82 -7.34
CA SER A 67 11.00 19.37 -8.40
C SER A 67 12.37 18.66 -8.48
N ALA A 68 12.88 18.17 -7.34
CA ALA A 68 14.12 17.39 -7.28
C ALA A 68 14.04 16.02 -7.99
N TYR A 69 12.83 15.56 -8.35
CA TYR A 69 12.61 14.33 -9.11
C TYR A 69 12.48 14.58 -10.62
N GLU A 70 12.49 15.84 -11.07
CA GLU A 70 12.38 16.16 -12.49
C GLU A 70 13.53 15.54 -13.30
N GLY A 71 13.22 14.96 -14.45
CA GLY A 71 14.21 14.33 -15.34
C GLY A 71 14.91 13.08 -14.79
N ARG A 72 14.51 12.57 -13.62
CA ARG A 72 15.09 11.36 -13.04
C ARG A 72 14.66 10.10 -13.80
N ALA A 73 15.49 9.68 -14.74
CA ALA A 73 15.29 8.49 -15.56
C ALA A 73 15.13 7.21 -14.73
N ASP A 74 15.81 7.10 -13.58
CA ASP A 74 15.71 5.92 -12.72
C ASP A 74 14.38 5.85 -11.95
N LEU A 75 13.63 6.96 -11.88
CA LEU A 75 12.25 7.03 -11.41
C LEU A 75 11.23 6.97 -12.56
N GLY A 76 11.69 6.86 -13.81
CA GLY A 76 10.89 6.94 -15.01
C GLY A 76 10.36 8.34 -15.33
N ASN A 77 10.85 9.39 -14.65
CA ASN A 77 10.46 10.77 -14.88
C ASN A 77 11.18 11.32 -16.12
N THR A 78 10.65 11.00 -17.30
CA THR A 78 11.25 11.35 -18.60
C THR A 78 10.46 12.39 -19.38
N GLN A 79 9.30 12.81 -18.86
CA GLN A 79 8.48 13.86 -19.46
C GLN A 79 8.54 15.12 -18.60
N ALA A 80 8.46 16.28 -19.25
CA ALA A 80 8.47 17.57 -18.55
C ALA A 80 7.31 17.67 -17.54
N GLY A 81 7.64 18.03 -16.30
CA GLY A 81 6.70 18.19 -15.20
C GLY A 81 6.48 16.92 -14.37
N ASP A 82 7.13 15.81 -14.71
CA ASP A 82 7.01 14.53 -14.00
C ASP A 82 7.44 14.61 -12.54
N GLY A 83 8.44 15.43 -12.21
CA GLY A 83 8.95 15.52 -10.84
C GLY A 83 7.87 15.98 -9.87
N VAL A 84 7.22 17.09 -10.21
CA VAL A 84 6.14 17.69 -9.41
C VAL A 84 4.89 16.82 -9.44
N ARG A 85 4.56 16.25 -10.61
CA ARG A 85 3.36 15.42 -10.83
C ARG A 85 3.43 14.10 -10.07
N PHE A 86 4.56 13.40 -10.10
CA PHE A 86 4.80 12.10 -9.47
C PHE A 86 5.68 12.20 -8.23
N ARG A 87 5.42 13.23 -7.43
CA ARG A 87 6.01 13.45 -6.11
C ARG A 87 5.63 12.36 -5.11
N GLY A 88 6.25 12.34 -3.93
CA GLY A 88 5.97 11.38 -2.85
C GLY A 88 4.54 11.43 -2.32
N ARG A 89 3.84 10.29 -2.38
CA ARG A 89 2.47 10.10 -1.85
C ARG A 89 2.26 8.74 -1.17
N GLY A 90 1.23 8.66 -0.34
CA GLY A 90 0.86 7.50 0.44
C GLY A 90 1.78 7.29 1.65
N ILE A 91 1.53 6.22 2.41
CA ILE A 91 2.22 5.95 3.67
C ILE A 91 3.72 5.75 3.45
N PHE A 92 4.14 5.02 2.41
CA PHE A 92 5.55 4.73 2.12
C PHE A 92 6.09 5.52 0.91
N GLN A 93 5.59 6.74 0.70
CA GLN A 93 6.18 7.76 -0.19
C GLN A 93 6.45 7.26 -1.64
N THR A 94 5.42 6.72 -2.29
CA THR A 94 5.49 6.34 -3.71
C THR A 94 5.88 7.57 -4.55
N THR A 95 7.00 7.46 -5.26
CA THR A 95 7.62 8.57 -5.99
C THR A 95 8.05 8.11 -7.39
N GLY A 96 7.80 8.92 -8.41
CA GLY A 96 8.26 8.68 -9.79
C GLY A 96 7.23 7.98 -10.68
N ARG A 97 7.14 8.43 -11.93
CA ARG A 97 6.20 7.93 -12.94
C ARG A 97 6.20 6.41 -13.05
N ALA A 98 7.38 5.78 -13.03
CA ALA A 98 7.50 4.33 -13.14
C ALA A 98 6.76 3.62 -12.00
N ASN A 99 6.90 4.10 -10.76
CA ASN A 99 6.26 3.50 -9.59
C ASN A 99 4.74 3.71 -9.60
N TYR A 100 4.28 4.89 -10.00
CA TYR A 100 2.85 5.17 -10.17
C TYR A 100 2.22 4.25 -11.23
N LEU A 101 2.90 4.04 -12.37
CA LEU A 101 2.45 3.11 -13.40
C LEU A 101 2.35 1.68 -12.87
N GLN A 102 3.34 1.21 -12.13
CA GLN A 102 3.36 -0.15 -11.59
C GLN A 102 2.21 -0.38 -10.60
N LEU A 103 1.89 0.60 -9.75
CA LEU A 103 0.72 0.52 -8.89
C LEU A 103 -0.59 0.50 -9.69
N GLY A 104 -0.69 1.25 -10.79
CA GLY A 104 -1.89 1.23 -11.65
C GLY A 104 -2.09 -0.16 -12.25
N ILE A 105 -1.03 -0.78 -12.76
CA ILE A 105 -1.06 -2.15 -13.28
C ILE A 105 -1.52 -3.13 -12.20
N LYS A 106 -0.94 -3.05 -10.99
CA LYS A 106 -1.32 -3.90 -9.85
C LYS A 106 -2.78 -3.74 -9.44
N LYS A 107 -3.32 -2.51 -9.50
CA LYS A 107 -4.73 -2.23 -9.21
C LYS A 107 -5.69 -2.71 -10.32
N GLY A 108 -5.16 -3.18 -11.46
CA GLY A 108 -5.94 -3.61 -12.62
C GLY A 108 -6.35 -2.46 -13.56
N SER A 109 -5.86 -1.25 -13.34
CA SER A 109 -6.09 -0.08 -14.19
C SER A 109 -4.79 0.69 -14.38
N ARG A 110 -4.05 0.30 -15.43
CA ARG A 110 -2.68 0.74 -15.71
C ARG A 110 -2.48 2.25 -15.56
N ASP A 111 -3.39 3.04 -16.15
CA ASP A 111 -3.22 4.50 -16.23
C ASP A 111 -3.86 5.24 -15.05
N LEU A 112 -4.43 4.54 -14.05
CA LEU A 112 -5.15 5.13 -12.92
C LEU A 112 -4.33 6.22 -12.22
N PHE A 113 -3.15 5.84 -11.69
CA PHE A 113 -2.30 6.79 -10.95
C PHE A 113 -1.42 7.65 -11.87
N ILE A 114 -1.32 7.31 -13.16
CA ILE A 114 -0.72 8.22 -14.15
C ILE A 114 -1.64 9.42 -14.39
N ASN A 115 -2.94 9.16 -14.50
CA ASN A 115 -3.94 10.18 -14.77
C ASN A 115 -4.38 10.91 -13.49
N LYS A 116 -4.45 10.21 -12.35
CA LYS A 116 -4.90 10.73 -11.06
C LYS A 116 -3.91 10.38 -9.94
N PRO A 117 -2.69 10.93 -9.95
CA PRO A 117 -1.67 10.61 -8.96
C PRO A 117 -2.09 10.94 -7.52
N GLU A 118 -2.92 11.96 -7.33
CA GLU A 118 -3.49 12.40 -6.05
C GLU A 118 -4.33 11.33 -5.35
N LEU A 119 -4.83 10.31 -6.07
CA LEU A 119 -5.53 9.20 -5.43
C LEU A 119 -4.68 8.48 -4.40
N LEU A 120 -3.34 8.48 -4.52
CA LEU A 120 -2.45 7.90 -3.50
C LEU A 120 -2.39 8.71 -2.19
N GLU A 121 -2.97 9.92 -2.15
CA GLU A 121 -3.16 10.71 -0.92
C GLU A 121 -4.45 10.33 -0.19
N GLU A 122 -5.35 9.56 -0.82
CA GLU A 122 -6.58 9.08 -0.19
C GLU A 122 -6.29 7.90 0.76
N PRO A 123 -6.88 7.86 1.96
CA PRO A 123 -6.59 6.84 2.97
C PRO A 123 -6.67 5.39 2.45
N GLU A 124 -7.68 5.05 1.63
CA GLU A 124 -7.81 3.71 1.03
C GLU A 124 -6.57 3.33 0.21
N MET A 125 -6.22 4.18 -0.76
CA MET A 125 -5.12 3.90 -1.68
C MET A 125 -3.77 4.02 -0.99
N ALA A 126 -3.65 4.88 0.01
CA ALA A 126 -2.45 5.03 0.82
C ALA A 126 -2.17 3.76 1.65
N VAL A 127 -3.19 3.17 2.28
CA VAL A 127 -3.05 1.89 2.99
C VAL A 127 -2.82 0.75 2.00
N TRP A 128 -3.60 0.67 0.92
CA TRP A 128 -3.45 -0.37 -0.10
C TRP A 128 -2.03 -0.38 -0.71
N SER A 129 -1.54 0.78 -1.14
CA SER A 129 -0.20 0.89 -1.73
C SER A 129 0.92 0.60 -0.72
N ALA A 130 0.70 0.85 0.58
CA ALA A 130 1.62 0.47 1.64
C ALA A 130 1.66 -1.04 1.86
N CYS A 131 0.51 -1.72 1.81
CA CYS A 131 0.42 -3.18 1.82
C CYS A 131 1.10 -3.81 0.59
N GLU A 132 0.89 -3.23 -0.60
CA GLU A 132 1.61 -3.65 -1.82
C GLU A 132 3.13 -3.49 -1.69
N TYR A 133 3.58 -2.38 -1.11
CA TYR A 133 4.99 -2.18 -0.80
C TYR A 133 5.49 -3.28 0.15
N TRP A 134 4.76 -3.53 1.23
CA TRP A 134 5.12 -4.51 2.25
C TRP A 134 5.27 -5.92 1.66
N LEU A 135 4.26 -6.37 0.92
CA LEU A 135 4.24 -7.68 0.26
C LEU A 135 5.39 -7.82 -0.75
N THR A 136 5.60 -6.84 -1.61
CA THR A 136 6.62 -6.93 -2.68
C THR A 136 8.06 -6.92 -2.15
N ARG A 137 8.29 -6.53 -0.89
CA ARG A 137 9.59 -6.64 -0.21
C ARG A 137 9.66 -7.84 0.75
N ASN A 138 8.64 -8.69 0.80
CA ASN A 138 8.55 -9.84 1.70
C ASN A 138 8.76 -9.45 3.17
N LEU A 139 8.13 -8.35 3.62
CA LEU A 139 8.35 -7.83 4.97
C LEU A 139 7.59 -8.61 6.06
N ASN A 140 6.59 -9.44 5.70
CA ASN A 140 5.92 -10.34 6.64
C ASN A 140 6.89 -11.33 7.28
N ASP A 141 7.84 -11.85 6.51
CA ASP A 141 8.85 -12.78 7.02
C ASP A 141 9.66 -12.14 8.15
N ALA A 142 10.22 -10.95 7.89
CA ALA A 142 10.93 -10.17 8.91
C ALA A 142 10.04 -9.81 10.10
N ALA A 143 8.77 -9.44 9.87
CA ALA A 143 7.86 -9.02 10.94
C ALA A 143 7.36 -10.16 11.84
N ASN A 144 7.44 -11.40 11.38
CA ASN A 144 7.06 -12.60 12.12
C ASN A 144 8.22 -13.19 12.94
N HIS A 145 9.44 -12.68 12.78
CA HIS A 145 10.57 -13.09 13.61
C HIS A 145 10.43 -12.56 15.04
N PRO A 146 10.76 -13.34 16.09
CA PRO A 146 10.95 -12.83 17.43
C PRO A 146 11.90 -11.63 17.47
N ASP A 147 11.66 -10.66 18.37
CA ASP A 147 12.52 -9.47 18.49
C ASP A 147 13.99 -9.79 18.86
N SER A 148 14.22 -10.96 19.48
CA SER A 148 15.56 -11.46 19.79
C SER A 148 16.34 -11.91 18.54
N ASP A 149 15.65 -12.14 17.43
CA ASP A 149 16.27 -12.65 16.21
C ASP A 149 17.13 -11.60 15.53
N ARG A 150 18.08 -12.11 14.76
CA ARG A 150 19.18 -11.35 14.16
C ARG A 150 19.21 -11.61 12.66
N LEU A 151 18.62 -10.68 11.92
CA LEU A 151 18.43 -10.76 10.46
C LEU A 151 19.61 -10.13 9.72
N LYS A 152 20.11 -10.84 8.71
CA LYS A 152 21.24 -10.36 7.89
C LYS A 152 20.75 -9.52 6.72
N LYS A 153 21.29 -8.31 6.56
CA LYS A 153 20.96 -7.43 5.43
C LYS A 153 22.22 -6.90 4.75
N LYS A 154 22.33 -7.06 3.43
CA LYS A 154 23.39 -6.41 2.65
C LYS A 154 23.09 -4.93 2.48
N TYR A 155 24.00 -4.06 2.91
CA TYR A 155 23.89 -2.62 2.77
C TYR A 155 25.24 -2.00 2.42
N LYS A 156 25.30 -1.27 1.30
CA LYS A 156 26.50 -0.55 0.82
C LYS A 156 27.80 -1.38 0.86
N GLY A 157 27.70 -2.67 0.54
CA GLY A 157 28.84 -3.60 0.49
C GLY A 157 29.12 -4.35 1.79
N ALA A 158 28.52 -3.96 2.92
CA ALA A 158 28.60 -4.68 4.19
C ALA A 158 27.39 -5.62 4.38
N VAL A 159 27.54 -6.62 5.25
CA VAL A 159 26.43 -7.41 5.79
C VAL A 159 26.17 -6.92 7.20
N LEU A 160 24.99 -6.33 7.41
CA LEU A 160 24.52 -5.88 8.70
C LEU A 160 23.84 -7.02 9.44
N ASP A 161 23.86 -6.94 10.75
CA ASP A 161 23.14 -7.83 11.66
C ASP A 161 22.13 -7.00 12.46
N LEU A 162 20.85 -7.17 12.19
CA LEU A 162 19.77 -6.24 12.58
C LEU A 162 18.65 -6.99 13.29
N SER A 163 17.99 -6.34 14.25
CA SER A 163 16.70 -6.85 14.73
C SER A 163 15.62 -6.77 13.63
N PRO A 164 14.45 -7.44 13.78
CA PRO A 164 13.33 -7.33 12.85
C PRO A 164 12.94 -5.90 12.48
N VAL A 165 12.71 -5.04 13.48
CA VAL A 165 12.33 -3.63 13.25
C VAL A 165 13.43 -2.85 12.53
N GLU A 166 14.70 -3.15 12.80
CA GLU A 166 15.83 -2.52 12.13
C GLU A 166 15.93 -2.96 10.67
N PHE A 167 15.79 -4.26 10.40
CA PHE A 167 15.77 -4.81 9.04
C PHE A 167 14.68 -4.17 8.19
N ILE A 168 13.46 -4.05 8.75
CA ILE A 168 12.31 -3.41 8.09
C ILE A 168 12.61 -1.93 7.85
N SER A 169 13.12 -1.21 8.85
CA SER A 169 13.46 0.22 8.73
C SER A 169 14.50 0.49 7.63
N TYR A 170 15.54 -0.34 7.53
CA TYR A 170 16.52 -0.26 6.46
C TYR A 170 15.93 -0.56 5.08
N THR A 171 14.88 -1.38 5.02
CA THR A 171 14.18 -1.70 3.77
C THR A 171 13.29 -0.54 3.33
N VAL A 172 12.52 0.04 4.24
CA VAL A 172 11.60 1.16 3.97
C VAL A 172 12.37 2.42 3.58
N ASN A 173 13.33 2.85 4.40
CA ASN A 173 14.05 4.11 4.18
C ASN A 173 15.25 3.98 3.20
N GLY A 174 15.77 2.77 2.99
CA GLY A 174 17.05 2.56 2.30
C GLY A 174 18.27 2.96 3.14
N GLY A 175 18.16 2.95 4.47
CA GLY A 175 19.22 3.29 5.42
C GLY A 175 18.70 3.43 6.86
N ASN A 176 19.51 4.01 7.74
CA ASN A 176 19.21 4.17 9.16
C ASN A 176 18.62 5.54 9.54
N ARG A 177 18.19 6.36 8.58
CA ARG A 177 17.60 7.67 8.90
C ARG A 177 16.26 7.47 9.61
N GLY A 178 16.12 8.09 10.77
CA GLY A 178 14.93 7.94 11.62
C GLY A 178 14.83 6.60 12.34
N LEU A 179 15.90 5.79 12.38
CA LEU A 179 15.85 4.44 12.94
C LEU A 179 15.40 4.42 14.41
N GLU A 180 15.98 5.28 15.25
CA GLU A 180 15.64 5.31 16.67
C GLU A 180 14.19 5.72 16.92
N GLU A 181 13.66 6.64 16.11
CA GLU A 181 12.26 7.03 16.21
C GLU A 181 11.32 5.90 15.79
N ARG A 182 11.64 5.17 14.72
CA ARG A 182 10.88 3.96 14.30
C ARG A 182 10.92 2.88 15.37
N LYS A 183 12.06 2.68 16.03
CA LYS A 183 12.19 1.74 17.17
C LYS A 183 11.31 2.18 18.34
N ALA A 184 11.27 3.47 18.65
CA ALA A 184 10.40 4.00 19.69
C ALA A 184 8.91 3.83 19.34
N PHE A 185 8.49 4.09 18.09
CA PHE A 185 7.12 3.82 17.67
C PHE A 185 6.79 2.33 17.69
N TYR A 186 7.72 1.46 17.31
CA TYR A 186 7.55 0.02 17.36
C TYR A 186 7.30 -0.46 18.80
N ALA A 187 8.15 -0.07 19.74
CA ALA A 187 7.98 -0.46 21.14
C ALA A 187 6.64 0.00 21.72
N LYS A 188 6.21 1.23 21.40
CA LYS A 188 4.88 1.74 21.80
C LYS A 188 3.75 0.93 21.16
N ALA A 189 3.83 0.71 19.85
CA ALA A 189 2.80 0.00 19.11
C ALA A 189 2.67 -1.44 19.61
N LEU A 190 3.79 -2.13 19.84
CA LEU A 190 3.77 -3.49 20.36
C LEU A 190 3.09 -3.57 21.72
N ALA A 191 3.46 -2.68 22.66
CA ALA A 191 2.84 -2.64 23.99
C ALA A 191 1.32 -2.43 23.91
N ILE A 192 0.87 -1.40 23.18
CA ILE A 192 -0.56 -1.07 23.04
C ILE A 192 -1.35 -2.20 22.37
N LEU A 193 -0.79 -2.77 21.30
CA LEU A 193 -1.51 -3.75 20.48
C LEU A 193 -1.49 -5.15 21.10
N SER A 194 -0.44 -5.53 21.81
CA SER A 194 -0.42 -6.79 22.56
C SER A 194 -1.44 -6.81 23.69
N GLU A 195 -1.62 -5.68 24.39
CA GLU A 195 -2.68 -5.52 25.39
C GLU A 195 -4.08 -5.63 24.75
N ALA A 196 -4.31 -4.93 23.62
CA ALA A 196 -5.58 -5.00 22.90
C ALA A 196 -5.88 -6.42 22.37
N GLU A 197 -4.86 -7.12 21.87
CA GLU A 197 -4.98 -8.48 21.38
C GLU A 197 -5.30 -9.46 22.53
N ALA A 198 -4.64 -9.32 23.69
CA ALA A 198 -4.94 -10.11 24.88
C ALA A 198 -6.37 -9.88 25.38
N GLY A 199 -6.81 -8.63 25.51
CA GLY A 199 -8.16 -8.29 25.94
C GLY A 199 -9.25 -8.81 25.00
N SER A 200 -8.96 -8.92 23.69
CA SER A 200 -9.89 -9.52 22.72
C SER A 200 -10.03 -11.05 22.86
N ARG A 201 -9.05 -11.73 23.46
CA ARG A 201 -9.07 -13.19 23.72
C ARG A 201 -9.79 -13.54 25.03
N GLU A 202 -9.84 -12.63 25.99
CA GLU A 202 -10.42 -12.87 27.33
C GLU A 202 -11.94 -12.64 27.41
N MET A 203 -12.60 -12.18 26.34
CA MET A 203 -14.06 -12.06 26.35
C MET A 203 -14.72 -13.46 26.36
N PRO A 204 -15.51 -13.80 27.40
CA PRO A 204 -16.23 -15.08 27.43
C PRO A 204 -17.19 -15.17 26.25
N ALA A 205 -17.30 -16.36 25.66
CA ALA A 205 -18.27 -16.64 24.60
C ALA A 205 -19.66 -16.16 25.05
N MET A 206 -20.23 -15.20 24.33
CA MET A 206 -21.61 -14.79 24.56
C MET A 206 -22.50 -16.05 24.45
N PRO A 207 -23.41 -16.30 25.41
CA PRO A 207 -24.34 -17.40 25.29
C PRO A 207 -25.18 -17.20 24.01
N PRO A 208 -25.57 -18.28 23.32
CA PRO A 208 -26.42 -18.15 22.15
C PRO A 208 -27.70 -17.43 22.56
N MET A 209 -28.06 -16.36 21.82
CA MET A 209 -29.32 -15.65 21.98
C MET A 209 -30.48 -16.62 21.76
N ALA A 210 -30.99 -17.16 22.85
CA ALA A 210 -32.20 -17.96 22.88
C ALA A 210 -33.41 -17.02 22.90
N GLY A 211 -34.26 -17.14 21.88
CA GLY A 211 -35.68 -16.88 22.01
C GLY A 211 -36.20 -15.51 21.56
N LEU A 212 -36.57 -15.42 20.28
CA LEU A 212 -37.92 -14.96 19.96
C LEU A 212 -38.47 -15.79 18.78
N ALA A 213 -39.08 -16.92 19.13
CA ALA A 213 -40.07 -17.63 18.32
C ALA A 213 -41.39 -17.52 19.12
N ALA A 214 -42.59 -17.34 18.56
CA ALA A 214 -43.09 -17.27 17.20
C ALA A 214 -44.52 -16.68 17.28
N ALA A 215 -45.01 -16.06 16.20
CA ALA A 215 -46.43 -16.09 15.85
C ALA A 215 -46.63 -15.65 14.39
N GLY A 216 -47.21 -16.51 13.56
CA GLY A 216 -47.65 -16.15 12.20
C GLY A 216 -47.62 -17.30 11.21
N LYS A 217 -48.55 -18.26 11.35
CA LYS A 217 -48.80 -19.30 10.34
C LYS A 217 -49.37 -18.69 9.06
N SER A 218 -48.82 -19.14 7.93
CA SER A 218 -49.45 -19.38 6.61
C SER A 218 -50.23 -18.27 5.91
N ASN A 219 -49.72 -17.85 4.74
CA ASN A 219 -50.50 -17.95 3.51
C ASN A 219 -49.62 -18.09 2.26
N LYS A 220 -49.68 -19.29 1.67
CA LYS A 220 -49.06 -19.68 0.40
C LYS A 220 -50.12 -19.45 -0.69
N ALA A 221 -50.16 -18.27 -1.30
CA ALA A 221 -50.82 -18.02 -2.58
C ALA A 221 -50.57 -16.57 -3.02
N LYS A 222 -50.37 -16.38 -4.34
CA LYS A 222 -50.17 -15.11 -5.07
C LYS A 222 -48.74 -14.54 -5.04
N SER A 223 -47.92 -15.01 -5.98
CA SER A 223 -47.58 -14.20 -7.17
C SER A 223 -46.33 -14.78 -7.87
N SER A 224 -46.44 -16.02 -8.32
CA SER A 224 -45.79 -16.47 -9.54
C SER A 224 -46.37 -15.70 -10.74
N LYS A 225 -46.04 -14.40 -10.86
CA LYS A 225 -46.39 -13.59 -12.05
C LYS A 225 -45.59 -12.29 -12.19
N ALA A 226 -44.33 -12.27 -11.73
CA ALA A 226 -43.47 -11.08 -11.89
C ALA A 226 -42.00 -11.41 -12.24
N LYS A 227 -41.72 -12.63 -12.72
CA LYS A 227 -40.35 -13.03 -13.13
C LYS A 227 -40.25 -13.72 -14.49
N ALA A 228 -41.31 -13.63 -15.31
CA ALA A 228 -41.35 -14.17 -16.66
C ALA A 228 -41.48 -13.10 -17.77
N GLU A 229 -41.43 -11.81 -17.43
CA GLU A 229 -41.70 -10.71 -18.37
C GLU A 229 -40.61 -9.62 -18.31
N LYS A 230 -39.33 -10.04 -18.30
CA LYS A 230 -38.21 -9.11 -18.53
C LYS A 230 -36.93 -9.77 -19.08
N ALA A 231 -37.07 -10.96 -19.66
CA ALA A 231 -36.00 -11.69 -20.35
C ALA A 231 -36.16 -11.70 -21.89
N GLU A 232 -37.22 -11.11 -22.44
CA GLU A 232 -37.53 -11.14 -23.89
C GLU A 232 -37.40 -9.77 -24.56
N LYS A 233 -36.34 -9.01 -24.22
CA LYS A 233 -36.03 -7.73 -24.90
C LYS A 233 -34.54 -7.43 -25.08
N ALA A 234 -33.67 -8.43 -24.96
CA ALA A 234 -32.22 -8.28 -25.17
C ALA A 234 -31.66 -9.11 -26.34
N GLU A 235 -32.49 -9.83 -27.10
CA GLU A 235 -32.03 -10.73 -28.18
C GLU A 235 -32.52 -10.29 -29.58
N LYS A 236 -32.53 -8.98 -29.86
CA LYS A 236 -32.90 -8.46 -31.20
C LYS A 236 -32.19 -7.18 -31.63
N ALA A 237 -30.96 -6.95 -31.15
CA ALA A 237 -30.10 -5.84 -31.60
C ALA A 237 -28.69 -6.26 -32.03
N GLU A 238 -28.47 -7.56 -32.28
CA GLU A 238 -27.20 -8.08 -32.82
C GLU A 238 -27.46 -8.85 -34.13
N LYS A 239 -27.98 -8.16 -35.15
CA LYS A 239 -28.00 -8.62 -36.55
C LYS A 239 -28.38 -7.47 -37.49
N ALA A 240 -27.39 -6.67 -37.89
CA ALA A 240 -27.28 -6.03 -39.21
C ALA A 240 -26.17 -4.98 -39.22
N SER A 241 -24.96 -5.36 -39.65
CA SER A 241 -24.05 -4.51 -40.43
C SER A 241 -22.73 -5.25 -40.65
N LYS A 242 -22.60 -5.90 -41.82
CA LYS A 242 -21.32 -6.24 -42.45
C LYS A 242 -21.45 -5.84 -43.92
N PRO A 243 -20.39 -5.25 -44.49
CA PRO A 243 -20.04 -5.59 -45.86
C PRO A 243 -18.60 -6.11 -46.00
N LYS A 244 -18.55 -7.26 -46.69
CA LYS A 244 -17.57 -7.83 -47.65
C LYS A 244 -16.06 -7.56 -47.51
N LYS A 245 -15.33 -8.69 -47.47
CA LYS A 245 -13.92 -8.85 -47.86
C LYS A 245 -13.75 -8.67 -49.37
N THR A 246 -12.67 -8.03 -49.77
CA THR A 246 -11.99 -8.24 -51.06
C THR A 246 -10.50 -8.48 -50.79
N ASP A 247 -9.93 -9.37 -51.59
CA ASP A 247 -8.58 -9.90 -51.50
C ASP A 247 -7.49 -8.87 -51.87
N ALA A 248 -6.36 -8.91 -51.16
CA ALA A 248 -5.07 -8.52 -51.71
C ALA A 248 -3.93 -9.22 -50.95
N LYS A 249 -3.26 -10.09 -51.69
CA LYS A 249 -2.04 -10.84 -51.36
C LYS A 249 -0.82 -9.95 -51.65
N ALA A 250 0.16 -9.95 -50.75
CA ALA A 250 1.61 -10.04 -51.02
C ALA A 250 2.51 -9.09 -50.20
N ALA A 251 3.60 -9.71 -49.71
CA ALA A 251 4.93 -9.16 -49.45
C ALA A 251 5.15 -8.25 -48.23
N ALA A 252 5.71 -8.84 -47.17
CA ALA A 252 6.65 -8.14 -46.29
C ALA A 252 7.84 -9.05 -45.99
N LYS A 253 8.98 -8.67 -46.57
CA LYS A 253 10.32 -9.22 -46.34
C LYS A 253 10.87 -8.75 -44.98
N ALA A 254 11.72 -9.60 -44.41
CA ALA A 254 12.89 -9.31 -43.57
C ALA A 254 12.66 -8.63 -42.20
N ALA A 255 12.77 -9.45 -41.15
CA ALA A 255 13.13 -9.03 -39.80
C ALA A 255 14.64 -8.79 -39.69
N PRO A 256 15.12 -7.78 -38.94
CA PRO A 256 16.44 -7.80 -38.34
C PRO A 256 16.40 -8.36 -36.91
N LYS A 257 17.40 -9.19 -36.61
CA LYS A 257 17.69 -9.77 -35.28
C LYS A 257 18.07 -8.67 -34.27
N PRO A 258 17.86 -8.89 -32.94
CA PRO A 258 18.30 -7.95 -31.92
C PRO A 258 19.81 -8.04 -31.73
N ASP A 259 20.47 -6.89 -31.78
CA ASP A 259 21.90 -6.76 -31.53
C ASP A 259 22.18 -6.77 -30.02
N SER A 260 23.14 -7.61 -29.64
CA SER A 260 23.59 -7.80 -28.27
C SER A 260 24.54 -6.67 -27.89
N ASN A 261 24.13 -5.75 -27.02
CA ASN A 261 25.09 -4.88 -26.36
C ASN A 261 24.85 -4.76 -24.84
N LYS A 262 25.90 -5.12 -24.10
CA LYS A 262 26.02 -5.17 -22.65
C LYS A 262 25.90 -3.75 -22.06
N ALA A 263 24.73 -3.42 -21.50
CA ALA A 263 24.58 -2.23 -20.65
C ALA A 263 24.92 -2.57 -19.20
N LYS A 264 26.04 -2.04 -18.71
CA LYS A 264 26.48 -2.09 -17.31
C LYS A 264 25.42 -1.46 -16.38
N LYS A 265 25.06 -2.17 -15.30
CA LYS A 265 24.23 -1.65 -14.19
C LYS A 265 24.82 -0.36 -13.61
N PRO A 266 24.09 0.76 -13.51
CA PRO A 266 24.54 1.89 -12.72
C PRO A 266 24.16 1.71 -11.24
N LYS A 267 25.14 2.04 -10.39
CA LYS A 267 25.12 2.00 -8.93
C LYS A 267 24.18 3.08 -8.39
N ALA A 268 23.38 2.74 -7.38
CA ALA A 268 22.56 3.68 -6.63
C ALA A 268 23.45 4.76 -5.99
N ALA A 269 23.29 6.01 -6.40
CA ALA A 269 23.93 7.16 -5.79
C ALA A 269 23.13 7.58 -4.54
N VAL A 270 23.71 7.31 -3.37
CA VAL A 270 23.26 7.86 -2.09
C VAL A 270 24.38 8.73 -1.55
N ARG A 271 24.20 10.07 -1.46
CA ARG A 271 24.71 10.86 -0.32
C ARG A 271 24.28 12.33 -0.25
N THR A 272 23.86 12.70 0.97
CA THR A 272 24.04 13.96 1.74
C THR A 272 23.71 15.32 1.10
N VAL A 273 22.64 15.94 1.61
CA VAL A 273 22.48 17.40 1.64
C VAL A 273 22.98 17.88 3.01
N LYS A 274 23.98 18.77 3.01
CA LYS A 274 24.63 19.34 4.19
C LYS A 274 23.93 20.67 4.49
N ALA A 275 23.22 20.80 5.62
CA ALA A 275 22.73 22.10 6.08
C ALA A 275 23.87 22.83 6.82
N LYS A 276 24.27 24.01 6.33
CA LYS A 276 25.13 24.96 7.06
C LYS A 276 24.22 25.87 7.89
N ALA A 277 24.28 25.76 9.21
CA ALA A 277 23.88 26.83 10.12
C ALA A 277 25.05 27.81 10.24
N LYS A 278 24.81 29.10 9.93
CA LYS A 278 25.69 30.20 10.33
C LYS A 278 25.10 30.81 11.60
N ALA A 279 25.82 30.67 12.71
CA ALA A 279 25.70 31.57 13.85
C ALA A 279 26.39 32.90 13.48
N LYS A 280 25.75 34.02 13.80
CA LYS A 280 26.40 35.33 13.90
C LYS A 280 26.40 35.71 15.38
N ASN A 281 27.58 36.13 15.84
CA ASN A 281 27.75 37.04 16.97
C ASN A 281 26.96 38.32 16.75
#